data_AF-A0A364VAB0-F1
#
_entry.id   AF-A0A364VAB0-F1
#
_cell.length_a   1.000
_cell.length_b   1.000
_cell.length_c   1.000
_cell.angle_alpha   90.00
_cell.angle_beta   90.00
_cell.angle_gamma   90.00
#
_symmetry.space_group_name_H-M   'P 1'
#
loop_
_entity.id
_entity.type
_entity.pdbx_description
1 polymer ?
#
loop_
_entity_poly.entity_id
_entity_poly.type
_entity_poly.pdbx_seq_one_letter_code
_entity_poly.pdbx_strand_id
1 'polypeptide(L)'
;MALFFATVTRRRAAVLSWLSGLTLYALLLPWVGEFVGASAWIALAVVQSMYSLAFGLGLKVLLGWAAGRRGGLFVTVPAWFVAVEWVRSRWPFGGFGGGRLAWGQVGGPMAGLIRLGGPAVVTWAVVFIGLAVGWALRPAWDGARGHVRPRLVSAGAAVVLSLAAVGYHAAVVRPAADYGGDANHLRVAAVQGNVPRLGLDFNSQRRAVLDNHVHETGALGRQVAAGTAPPPDVVLWPENASDISPFSNSDARAEIEWAVRAVGAPIVLGTVSSDPVPGDPGTSVDHNVMVAWVPQGDRLGPGERHEKRFLQPFGEYMPLRGLLRHVSSYVDRAGSFVPGTGNGVIHVPTRQGRPVALGVATCYEVAFDGAFRDAVRSGAQVLVSPTNNATFGFTDMTYQQLAMSRMRAIEYDRAVVVPATSGVSALVRPDGSVESRSQIFTPAVLQGEVGLRDTRTISARVGPGVEAALATLGGVAVAIAALYTLARRRNGPRKETSGTRSTRRQEGRSHGKN
;
A
#
# COMPACT_ATOMS: atom_id res chain seq x y z
N MET A 1 -16.11 3.83 -10.37
CA MET A 1 -16.35 2.38 -10.54
C MET A 1 -17.78 2.00 -10.95
N ALA A 2 -18.84 2.55 -10.33
CA ALA A 2 -20.22 2.23 -10.73
C ALA A 2 -20.52 2.50 -12.21
N LEU A 3 -20.05 3.64 -12.74
CA LEU A 3 -20.15 3.99 -14.17
C LEU A 3 -19.46 2.95 -15.08
N PHE A 4 -18.32 2.41 -14.66
CA PHE A 4 -17.64 1.32 -15.38
C PHE A 4 -18.54 0.08 -15.46
N PHE A 5 -19.14 -0.36 -14.35
CA PHE A 5 -20.02 -1.53 -14.36
C PHE A 5 -21.36 -1.30 -15.07
N ALA A 6 -21.86 -0.07 -15.10
CA ALA A 6 -23.05 0.31 -15.88
C ALA A 6 -22.80 0.21 -17.39
N THR A 7 -21.60 0.58 -17.85
CA THR A 7 -21.23 0.63 -19.28
C THR A 7 -20.63 -0.67 -19.81
N VAL A 8 -20.03 -1.49 -18.95
CA VAL A 8 -19.26 -2.65 -19.39
C VAL A 8 -20.16 -3.74 -20.00
N THR A 9 -19.74 -4.25 -21.15
CA THR A 9 -20.36 -5.41 -21.82
C THR A 9 -19.32 -6.51 -21.99
N ARG A 10 -19.79 -7.76 -22.17
CA ARG A 10 -18.91 -8.91 -22.43
C ARG A 10 -17.93 -8.66 -23.57
N ARG A 11 -18.34 -7.98 -24.64
CA ARG A 11 -17.49 -7.71 -25.81
C ARG A 11 -16.39 -6.68 -25.50
N ARG A 12 -16.70 -5.67 -24.68
CA ARG A 12 -15.82 -4.54 -24.39
C ARG A 12 -15.07 -4.65 -23.06
N ALA A 13 -15.34 -5.67 -22.24
CA ALA A 13 -14.80 -5.78 -20.87
C ALA A 13 -13.27 -5.70 -20.80
N ALA A 14 -12.55 -6.40 -21.68
CA ALA A 14 -11.08 -6.36 -21.71
C ALA A 14 -10.55 -4.95 -22.01
N VAL A 15 -11.02 -4.34 -23.12
CA VAL A 15 -10.56 -3.02 -23.57
C VAL A 15 -10.93 -1.92 -22.57
N LEU A 16 -12.18 -1.90 -22.08
CA LEU A 16 -12.60 -0.88 -21.10
C LEU A 16 -11.86 -1.02 -19.77
N SER A 17 -11.55 -2.25 -19.32
CA SER A 17 -10.77 -2.44 -18.10
C SER A 17 -9.33 -1.98 -18.30
N TRP A 18 -8.73 -2.29 -19.47
CA TRP A 18 -7.40 -1.83 -19.81
C TRP A 18 -7.31 -0.30 -19.87
N LEU A 19 -8.21 0.36 -20.61
CA LEU A 19 -8.25 1.82 -20.70
C LEU A 19 -8.49 2.47 -19.33
N SER A 20 -9.43 1.94 -18.54
CA SER A 20 -9.67 2.41 -17.18
C SER A 20 -8.43 2.26 -16.29
N GLY A 21 -7.70 1.15 -16.42
CA GLY A 21 -6.45 0.93 -15.69
C GLY A 21 -5.35 1.88 -16.15
N LEU A 22 -5.18 2.06 -17.45
CA LEU A 22 -4.18 2.96 -18.01
C LEU A 22 -4.42 4.39 -17.55
N THR A 23 -5.66 4.88 -17.64
CA THR A 23 -6.03 6.21 -17.13
C THR A 23 -5.77 6.32 -15.63
N LEU A 24 -6.18 5.32 -14.84
CA LEU A 24 -5.97 5.32 -13.40
C LEU A 24 -4.47 5.42 -13.05
N TYR A 25 -3.63 4.53 -13.60
CA TYR A 25 -2.22 4.48 -13.23
C TYR A 25 -1.40 5.61 -13.84
N ALA A 26 -1.79 6.14 -15.00
CA ALA A 26 -1.20 7.37 -15.52
C ALA A 26 -1.42 8.52 -14.55
N LEU A 27 -2.63 8.70 -14.01
CA LEU A 27 -2.93 9.79 -13.07
C LEU A 27 -2.44 9.53 -11.64
N LEU A 28 -2.30 8.27 -11.24
CA LEU A 28 -1.91 7.90 -9.88
C LEU A 28 -0.39 7.99 -9.65
N LEU A 29 0.40 7.70 -10.68
CA LEU A 29 1.86 7.51 -10.60
C LEU A 29 2.76 8.65 -11.13
N PRO A 30 2.33 9.90 -11.44
CA PRO A 30 3.24 10.93 -11.96
C PRO A 30 4.48 11.17 -11.09
N TRP A 31 4.39 10.94 -9.78
CA TRP A 31 5.51 11.04 -8.84
C TRP A 31 6.68 10.09 -9.14
N VAL A 32 6.45 8.98 -9.85
CA VAL A 32 7.52 8.11 -10.35
C VAL A 32 8.33 8.83 -11.44
N GLY A 33 7.67 9.68 -12.21
CA GLY A 33 8.29 10.49 -13.25
C GLY A 33 9.25 11.51 -12.69
N GLU A 34 8.94 12.10 -11.53
CA GLU A 34 9.82 13.04 -10.82
C GLU A 34 11.09 12.34 -10.30
N PHE A 35 10.93 11.11 -9.78
CA PHE A 35 12.05 10.37 -9.19
C PHE A 35 12.97 9.73 -10.25
N VAL A 36 12.41 9.02 -11.23
CA VAL A 36 13.17 8.16 -12.17
C VAL A 36 13.13 8.68 -13.61
N GLY A 37 12.16 9.54 -13.94
CA GLY A 37 11.93 10.06 -15.29
C GLY A 37 10.62 9.57 -15.92
N ALA A 38 10.11 10.36 -16.87
CA ALA A 38 8.80 10.13 -17.49
C ALA A 38 8.66 8.75 -18.17
N SER A 39 9.74 8.20 -18.73
CA SER A 39 9.73 6.88 -19.36
C SER A 39 9.41 5.76 -18.36
N ALA A 40 9.98 5.82 -17.15
CA ALA A 40 9.71 4.84 -16.09
C ALA A 40 8.26 4.95 -15.59
N TRP A 41 7.74 6.17 -15.45
CA TRP A 41 6.33 6.40 -15.11
C TRP A 41 5.38 5.80 -16.15
N ILE A 42 5.59 6.10 -17.44
CA ILE A 42 4.75 5.57 -18.53
C ILE A 42 4.84 4.05 -18.58
N ALA A 43 6.05 3.49 -18.50
CA ALA A 43 6.25 2.04 -18.52
C ALA A 43 5.54 1.37 -17.34
N LEU A 44 5.67 1.91 -16.13
CA LEU A 44 4.99 1.39 -14.96
C LEU A 44 3.46 1.50 -15.10
N ALA A 45 2.93 2.62 -15.58
CA ALA A 45 1.50 2.79 -15.81
C ALA A 45 0.96 1.77 -16.83
N VAL A 46 1.71 1.50 -17.90
CA VAL A 46 1.36 0.47 -18.90
C VAL A 46 1.39 -0.93 -18.26
N VAL A 47 2.43 -1.28 -17.52
CA VAL A 47 2.51 -2.58 -16.82
C VAL A 47 1.37 -2.75 -15.82
N GLN A 48 1.08 -1.73 -15.00
CA GLN A 48 -0.03 -1.77 -14.05
C GLN A 48 -1.39 -1.89 -14.78
N SER A 49 -1.54 -1.26 -15.94
CA SER A 49 -2.75 -1.40 -16.78
C SER A 49 -2.95 -2.82 -17.33
N MET A 50 -1.88 -3.60 -17.54
CA MET A 50 -1.99 -5.00 -17.99
C MET A 50 -2.71 -5.88 -16.97
N TYR A 51 -2.58 -5.61 -15.67
CA TYR A 51 -3.40 -6.28 -14.65
C TYR A 51 -4.88 -5.95 -14.81
N SER A 52 -5.20 -4.71 -15.20
CA SER A 52 -6.58 -4.32 -15.48
C SER A 52 -7.12 -4.98 -16.75
N LEU A 53 -6.27 -5.21 -17.76
CA LEU A 53 -6.61 -6.05 -18.91
C LEU A 53 -6.93 -7.50 -18.47
N ALA A 54 -6.11 -8.10 -17.61
CA ALA A 54 -6.36 -9.43 -17.05
C ALA A 54 -7.70 -9.48 -16.29
N PHE A 55 -8.00 -8.45 -15.48
CA PHE A 55 -9.31 -8.30 -14.86
C PHE A 55 -10.44 -8.32 -15.90
N GLY A 56 -10.32 -7.51 -16.95
CA GLY A 56 -11.32 -7.42 -18.01
C GLY A 56 -11.51 -8.71 -18.82
N LEU A 57 -10.45 -9.51 -19.00
CA LEU A 57 -10.52 -10.84 -19.61
C LEU A 57 -11.31 -11.82 -18.73
N GLY A 58 -11.02 -11.89 -17.44
CA GLY A 58 -11.81 -12.71 -16.51
C GLY A 58 -13.26 -12.23 -16.39
N LEU A 59 -13.48 -10.91 -16.36
CA LEU A 59 -14.82 -10.31 -16.35
C LEU A 59 -15.61 -10.70 -17.62
N LYS A 60 -14.99 -10.69 -18.81
CA LYS A 60 -15.61 -11.16 -20.06
C LYS A 60 -16.08 -12.61 -19.96
N VAL A 61 -15.28 -13.47 -19.33
CA VAL A 61 -15.61 -14.89 -19.14
C VAL A 61 -16.77 -15.05 -18.15
N LEU A 62 -16.68 -14.39 -16.98
CA LEU A 62 -17.73 -14.43 -15.94
C LEU A 62 -19.08 -13.90 -16.45
N LEU A 63 -19.08 -12.76 -17.15
CA LEU A 63 -20.30 -12.21 -17.76
C LEU A 63 -20.92 -13.14 -18.81
N GLY A 64 -20.10 -13.94 -19.50
CA GLY A 64 -20.57 -14.93 -20.47
C GLY A 64 -21.16 -16.18 -19.82
N TRP A 65 -20.63 -16.58 -18.68
CA TRP A 65 -21.10 -17.73 -17.89
C TRP A 65 -22.42 -17.44 -17.17
N ALA A 66 -22.60 -16.22 -16.67
CA ALA A 66 -23.73 -15.82 -15.86
C ALA A 66 -25.04 -15.56 -16.62
N ALA A 67 -25.17 -15.98 -17.89
CA ALA A 67 -26.37 -15.77 -18.71
C ALA A 67 -27.67 -16.40 -18.15
N GLY A 68 -27.63 -17.07 -17.00
CA GLY A 68 -28.81 -17.50 -16.22
C GLY A 68 -28.63 -17.52 -14.68
N ARG A 69 -27.49 -17.08 -14.12
CA ARG A 69 -27.19 -17.12 -12.67
C ARG A 69 -26.57 -15.82 -12.17
N ARG A 70 -27.29 -14.71 -12.33
CA ARG A 70 -26.78 -13.35 -12.10
C ARG A 70 -26.37 -13.06 -10.66
N GLY A 71 -26.94 -13.76 -9.67
CA GLY A 71 -26.55 -13.62 -8.26
C GLY A 71 -25.09 -13.97 -7.97
N GLY A 72 -24.53 -14.97 -8.66
CA GLY A 72 -23.14 -15.39 -8.46
C GLY A 72 -22.09 -14.35 -8.89
N LEU A 73 -22.45 -13.42 -9.79
CA LEU A 73 -21.55 -12.35 -10.23
C LEU A 73 -21.20 -11.38 -9.11
N PHE A 74 -22.11 -11.15 -8.18
CA PHE A 74 -21.89 -10.24 -7.07
C PHE A 74 -20.79 -10.71 -6.12
N VAL A 75 -20.53 -12.02 -6.06
CA VAL A 75 -19.43 -12.56 -5.26
C VAL A 75 -18.18 -12.78 -6.11
N THR A 76 -18.35 -13.36 -7.30
CA THR A 76 -17.21 -13.80 -8.14
C THR A 76 -16.48 -12.65 -8.83
N VAL A 77 -17.15 -11.55 -9.21
CA VAL A 77 -16.48 -10.39 -9.83
C VAL A 77 -15.61 -9.63 -8.83
N PRO A 78 -16.08 -9.28 -7.63
CA PRO A 78 -15.21 -8.70 -6.61
C PRO A 78 -14.07 -9.64 -6.17
N ALA A 79 -14.34 -10.94 -6.01
CA ALA A 79 -13.31 -11.93 -5.72
C ALA A 79 -12.25 -12.02 -6.82
N TRP A 80 -12.65 -11.94 -8.09
CA TRP A 80 -11.71 -11.88 -9.21
C TRP A 80 -10.88 -10.59 -9.23
N PHE A 81 -11.48 -9.45 -8.87
CA PHE A 81 -10.72 -8.20 -8.72
C PHE A 81 -9.66 -8.34 -7.62
N VAL A 82 -10.01 -8.93 -6.47
CA VAL A 82 -9.06 -9.23 -5.40
C VAL A 82 -7.96 -10.17 -5.89
N ALA A 83 -8.28 -11.20 -6.68
CA ALA A 83 -7.27 -12.10 -7.25
C ALA A 83 -6.24 -11.35 -8.12
N VAL A 84 -6.71 -10.44 -8.97
CA VAL A 84 -5.83 -9.62 -9.82
C VAL A 84 -4.99 -8.66 -8.98
N GLU A 85 -5.58 -8.02 -7.97
CA GLU A 85 -4.85 -7.15 -7.04
C GLU A 85 -3.83 -7.93 -6.20
N TRP A 86 -4.15 -9.16 -5.80
CA TRP A 86 -3.28 -10.09 -5.08
C TRP A 86 -2.03 -10.44 -5.90
N VAL A 87 -2.20 -10.75 -7.19
CA VAL A 87 -1.06 -10.98 -8.09
C VAL A 87 -0.27 -9.69 -8.27
N ARG A 88 -0.93 -8.57 -8.59
CA ARG A 88 -0.29 -7.27 -8.84
C ARG A 88 0.55 -6.77 -7.66
N SER A 89 0.11 -7.07 -6.43
CA SER A 89 0.80 -6.70 -5.19
C SER A 89 1.93 -7.64 -4.78
N ARG A 90 2.17 -8.73 -5.52
CA ARG A 90 3.21 -9.73 -5.19
C ARG A 90 4.13 -10.08 -6.34
N TRP A 91 3.70 -9.86 -7.58
CA TRP A 91 4.43 -10.26 -8.77
C TRP A 91 4.38 -9.17 -9.85
N PRO A 92 5.45 -9.01 -10.64
CA PRO A 92 6.81 -9.53 -10.42
C PRO A 92 7.56 -8.72 -9.33
N PHE A 93 8.72 -9.21 -8.89
CA PHE A 93 9.66 -8.47 -8.03
C PHE A 93 9.07 -7.98 -6.70
N GLY A 94 8.25 -8.80 -6.05
CA GLY A 94 7.55 -8.40 -4.82
C GLY A 94 6.28 -7.57 -5.08
N GLY A 95 6.03 -7.13 -6.31
CA GLY A 95 4.80 -6.48 -6.74
C GLY A 95 4.68 -4.99 -6.39
N PHE A 96 3.49 -4.43 -6.68
CA PHE A 96 3.19 -3.01 -6.50
C PHE A 96 1.91 -2.80 -5.67
N GLY A 97 2.07 -2.60 -4.36
CA GLY A 97 0.99 -2.40 -3.40
C GLY A 97 0.38 -0.99 -3.40
N GLY A 98 1.03 0.01 -3.99
CA GLY A 98 0.64 1.42 -3.82
C GLY A 98 -0.71 1.83 -4.42
N GLY A 99 -1.18 1.12 -5.46
CA GLY A 99 -2.44 1.45 -6.15
C GLY A 99 -3.65 0.62 -5.76
N ARG A 100 -3.69 0.03 -4.56
CA ARG A 100 -4.85 -0.78 -4.14
C ARG A 100 -6.07 0.08 -3.87
N LEU A 101 -7.24 -0.43 -4.22
CA LEU A 101 -8.50 0.29 -4.07
C LEU A 101 -8.82 0.63 -2.61
N ALA A 102 -8.36 -0.21 -1.68
CA ALA A 102 -8.52 -0.03 -0.25
C ALA A 102 -7.95 1.30 0.28
N TRP A 103 -6.83 1.78 -0.26
CA TRP A 103 -6.20 3.02 0.21
C TRP A 103 -7.06 4.25 -0.05
N GLY A 104 -7.82 4.24 -1.14
CA GLY A 104 -8.79 5.29 -1.47
C GLY A 104 -10.02 5.32 -0.54
N GLN A 105 -10.15 4.38 0.40
CA GLN A 105 -11.22 4.38 1.40
C GLN A 105 -10.79 5.02 2.72
N VAL A 106 -9.59 5.60 2.82
CA VAL A 106 -9.16 6.32 4.03
C VAL A 106 -10.14 7.45 4.35
N GLY A 107 -10.66 7.48 5.58
CA GLY A 107 -11.72 8.42 6.00
C GLY A 107 -13.11 8.17 5.38
N GLY A 108 -13.24 7.14 4.53
CA GLY A 108 -14.50 6.72 3.92
C GLY A 108 -15.24 5.68 4.77
N PRO A 109 -16.52 5.42 4.45
CA PRO A 109 -17.38 4.53 5.23
C PRO A 109 -16.93 3.06 5.18
N MET A 110 -16.04 2.67 4.26
CA MET A 110 -15.55 1.30 4.17
C MET A 110 -14.22 1.08 4.91
N ALA A 111 -13.61 2.14 5.47
CA ALA A 111 -12.29 2.06 6.08
C ALA A 111 -12.20 0.98 7.17
N GLY A 112 -13.22 0.90 8.03
CA GLY A 112 -13.28 -0.05 9.15
C GLY A 112 -13.27 -1.53 8.75
N LEU A 113 -13.67 -1.87 7.52
CA LEU A 113 -13.65 -3.26 7.03
C LEU A 113 -12.23 -3.82 6.95
N ILE A 114 -11.21 -2.97 6.90
CA ILE A 114 -9.82 -3.40 6.87
C ILE A 114 -9.44 -4.22 8.12
N ARG A 115 -10.12 -4.01 9.25
CA ARG A 115 -9.92 -4.79 10.50
C ARG A 115 -10.33 -6.26 10.37
N LEU A 116 -11.15 -6.63 9.38
CA LEU A 116 -11.70 -7.98 9.21
C LEU A 116 -10.80 -8.91 8.40
N GLY A 117 -10.12 -8.38 7.39
CA GLY A 117 -9.30 -9.20 6.49
C GLY A 117 -8.38 -8.38 5.61
N GLY A 118 -7.96 -7.22 6.13
CA GLY A 118 -7.01 -6.35 5.48
C GLY A 118 -7.57 -5.68 4.23
N PRO A 119 -6.69 -5.17 3.36
CA PRO A 119 -7.11 -4.38 2.22
C PRO A 119 -7.96 -5.20 1.23
N ALA A 120 -7.82 -6.53 1.22
CA ALA A 120 -8.59 -7.44 0.37
C ALA A 120 -10.11 -7.34 0.61
N VAL A 121 -10.53 -7.28 1.88
CA VAL A 121 -11.96 -7.17 2.23
C VAL A 121 -12.51 -5.80 1.84
N VAL A 122 -11.74 -4.73 2.04
CA VAL A 122 -12.11 -3.38 1.60
C VAL A 122 -12.26 -3.34 0.09
N THR A 123 -11.27 -3.83 -0.66
CA THR A 123 -11.31 -3.92 -2.12
C THR A 123 -12.53 -4.71 -2.59
N TRP A 124 -12.79 -5.88 -1.99
CA TRP A 124 -13.95 -6.70 -2.31
C TRP A 124 -15.27 -5.93 -2.09
N ALA A 125 -15.43 -5.27 -0.95
CA ALA A 125 -16.64 -4.53 -0.60
C ALA A 125 -16.87 -3.33 -1.55
N VAL A 126 -15.81 -2.59 -1.87
CA VAL A 126 -15.91 -1.45 -2.79
C VAL A 126 -16.29 -1.93 -4.19
N VAL A 127 -15.72 -3.04 -4.67
CA VAL A 127 -16.07 -3.64 -5.97
C VAL A 127 -17.50 -4.19 -5.98
N PHE A 128 -17.92 -4.84 -4.89
CA PHE A 128 -19.29 -5.31 -4.71
C PHE A 128 -20.30 -4.16 -4.79
N ILE A 129 -20.07 -3.07 -4.04
CA ILE A 129 -20.93 -1.88 -4.06
C ILE A 129 -20.92 -1.24 -5.45
N GLY A 130 -19.75 -1.06 -6.06
CA GLY A 130 -19.63 -0.51 -7.41
C GLY A 130 -20.40 -1.34 -8.44
N LEU A 131 -20.37 -2.67 -8.32
CA LEU A 131 -21.12 -3.58 -9.17
C LEU A 131 -22.64 -3.50 -8.91
N ALA A 132 -23.07 -3.43 -7.65
CA ALA A 132 -24.47 -3.27 -7.26
C ALA A 132 -25.08 -1.97 -7.81
N VAL A 133 -24.39 -0.85 -7.61
CA VAL A 133 -24.81 0.45 -8.15
C VAL A 133 -24.79 0.41 -9.68
N GLY A 134 -23.72 -0.12 -10.31
CA GLY A 134 -23.66 -0.27 -11.77
C GLY A 134 -24.79 -1.12 -12.35
N TRP A 135 -25.16 -2.21 -11.68
CA TRP A 135 -26.28 -3.07 -12.06
C TRP A 135 -27.64 -2.34 -11.96
N ALA A 136 -27.82 -1.51 -10.93
CA ALA A 136 -29.03 -0.71 -10.76
C ALA A 136 -29.15 0.43 -11.77
N LEU A 137 -28.03 1.06 -12.14
CA LEU A 137 -27.99 2.13 -13.13
C LEU A 137 -28.08 1.63 -14.58
N ARG A 138 -27.78 0.35 -14.83
CA ARG A 138 -27.71 -0.22 -16.18
C ARG A 138 -28.98 -0.01 -17.03
N PRO A 139 -30.23 -0.21 -16.54
CA PRO A 139 -31.41 0.06 -17.34
C PRO A 139 -31.56 1.53 -17.75
N ALA A 140 -31.18 2.46 -16.87
CA ALA A 140 -31.20 3.88 -17.21
C ALA A 140 -30.16 4.20 -18.31
N TRP A 141 -28.98 3.57 -18.22
CA TRP A 141 -27.94 3.67 -19.24
C TRP A 141 -28.38 3.09 -20.60
N ASP A 142 -29.11 1.98 -20.57
CA ASP A 142 -29.65 1.31 -21.75
C ASP A 142 -30.96 1.96 -22.27
N GLY A 143 -31.42 3.06 -21.66
CA GLY A 143 -32.67 3.76 -22.04
C GLY A 143 -33.98 3.10 -21.57
N ALA A 144 -33.90 2.01 -20.81
CA ALA A 144 -35.03 1.22 -20.31
C ALA A 144 -35.49 1.71 -18.91
N ARG A 145 -36.42 2.67 -18.86
CA ARG A 145 -36.87 3.34 -17.62
C ARG A 145 -37.69 2.46 -16.65
N GLY A 146 -38.36 1.40 -17.13
CA GLY A 146 -39.33 0.62 -16.34
C GLY A 146 -38.77 -0.26 -15.20
N HIS A 147 -37.47 -0.59 -15.22
CA HIS A 147 -36.86 -1.52 -14.26
C HIS A 147 -35.87 -0.85 -13.29
N VAL A 148 -35.76 0.47 -13.33
CA VAL A 148 -34.75 1.23 -12.57
C VAL A 148 -35.07 1.25 -11.07
N ARG A 149 -36.32 1.54 -10.70
CA ARG A 149 -36.76 1.64 -9.29
C ARG A 149 -36.51 0.39 -8.44
N PRO A 150 -36.98 -0.83 -8.79
CA PRO A 150 -36.77 -2.01 -7.95
C PRO A 150 -35.28 -2.39 -7.82
N ARG A 151 -34.47 -2.16 -8.86
CA ARG A 151 -33.03 -2.43 -8.80
C ARG A 151 -32.28 -1.43 -7.95
N LEU A 152 -32.67 -0.16 -7.97
CA LEU A 152 -32.15 0.87 -7.06
C LEU A 152 -32.48 0.56 -5.61
N VAL A 153 -33.66 0.02 -5.32
CA VAL A 153 -34.02 -0.43 -3.97
C VAL A 153 -33.13 -1.60 -3.52
N SER A 154 -32.89 -2.61 -4.36
CA SER A 154 -31.99 -3.71 -4.01
C SER A 154 -30.52 -3.29 -3.86
N ALA A 155 -30.03 -2.38 -4.72
CA ALA A 155 -28.68 -1.82 -4.59
C ALA A 155 -28.57 -0.92 -3.35
N GLY A 156 -29.61 -0.14 -3.04
CA GLY A 156 -29.74 0.63 -1.81
C GLY A 156 -29.69 -0.29 -0.58
N ALA A 157 -30.41 -1.40 -0.59
CA ALA A 157 -30.35 -2.40 0.47
C ALA A 157 -28.95 -3.02 0.61
N ALA A 158 -28.27 -3.33 -0.50
CA ALA A 158 -26.90 -3.86 -0.46
C ALA A 158 -25.89 -2.85 0.12
N VAL A 159 -26.03 -1.57 -0.21
CA VAL A 159 -25.24 -0.47 0.37
C VAL A 159 -25.57 -0.31 1.85
N VAL A 160 -26.84 -0.27 2.23
CA VAL A 160 -27.29 -0.14 3.62
C VAL A 160 -26.81 -1.33 4.45
N LEU A 161 -26.90 -2.57 3.96
CA LEU A 161 -26.40 -3.75 4.66
C LEU A 161 -24.88 -3.74 4.80
N SER A 162 -24.16 -3.27 3.78
CA SER A 162 -22.70 -3.12 3.85
C SER A 162 -22.31 -2.05 4.88
N LEU A 163 -22.99 -0.90 4.89
CA LEU A 163 -22.83 0.16 5.89
C LEU A 163 -23.25 -0.30 7.29
N ALA A 164 -24.31 -1.10 7.41
CA ALA A 164 -24.76 -1.67 8.66
C ALA A 164 -23.76 -2.71 9.20
N ALA A 165 -23.12 -3.50 8.33
CA ALA A 165 -22.04 -4.40 8.73
C ALA A 165 -20.82 -3.62 9.24
N VAL A 166 -20.47 -2.49 8.60
CA VAL A 166 -19.44 -1.57 9.12
C VAL A 166 -19.86 -0.98 10.46
N GLY A 167 -21.07 -0.44 10.55
CA GLY A 167 -21.59 0.21 11.76
C GLY A 167 -21.69 -0.77 12.94
N TYR A 168 -22.16 -1.99 12.69
CA TYR A 168 -22.19 -3.07 13.68
C TYR A 168 -20.78 -3.44 14.12
N HIS A 169 -19.85 -3.63 13.19
CA HIS A 169 -18.47 -3.92 13.56
C HIS A 169 -17.83 -2.77 14.34
N ALA A 170 -18.05 -1.52 13.96
CA ALA A 170 -17.57 -0.34 14.70
C ALA A 170 -18.20 -0.20 16.08
N ALA A 171 -19.46 -0.60 16.25
CA ALA A 171 -20.17 -0.57 17.52
C ALA A 171 -19.76 -1.70 18.48
N VAL A 172 -19.47 -2.90 17.95
CA VAL A 172 -19.04 -4.08 18.72
C VAL A 172 -17.54 -4.05 19.00
N VAL A 173 -16.75 -3.68 18.00
CA VAL A 173 -15.31 -3.43 18.11
C VAL A 173 -15.13 -1.93 18.32
N ARG A 174 -15.57 -1.45 19.48
CA ARG A 174 -15.13 -0.13 19.93
C ARG A 174 -13.61 -0.18 20.02
N PRO A 175 -12.88 0.75 19.39
CA PRO A 175 -11.50 0.98 19.80
C PRO A 175 -11.55 1.13 21.32
N ALA A 176 -10.82 0.29 22.06
CA ALA A 176 -10.67 0.50 23.49
C ALA A 176 -10.35 1.99 23.68
N ALA A 177 -11.14 2.68 24.51
CA ALA A 177 -10.78 4.04 24.91
C ALA A 177 -9.31 4.00 25.32
N ASP A 178 -8.51 4.98 24.91
CA ASP A 178 -7.11 5.08 25.33
C ASP A 178 -7.10 4.88 26.85
N TYR A 179 -6.49 3.78 27.30
CA TYR A 179 -6.61 3.35 28.68
C TYR A 179 -6.00 4.46 29.54
N GLY A 180 -6.86 5.20 30.25
CA GLY A 180 -6.47 6.31 31.11
C GLY A 180 -5.43 5.85 32.13
N GLY A 181 -4.23 6.41 32.02
CA GLY A 181 -3.08 6.15 32.86
C GLY A 181 -1.77 6.41 32.11
N ASP A 182 -0.85 7.14 32.74
CA ASP A 182 0.45 7.49 32.15
C ASP A 182 1.24 6.26 31.67
N ALA A 183 1.07 5.10 32.33
CA ALA A 183 1.75 3.84 32.04
C ALA A 183 1.35 3.16 30.71
N ASN A 184 0.30 3.66 30.04
CA ASN A 184 -0.22 3.13 28.79
C ASN A 184 -0.02 4.08 27.61
N HIS A 185 0.76 5.14 27.78
CA HIS A 185 1.07 6.10 26.73
C HIS A 185 2.58 6.21 26.52
N LEU A 186 2.98 6.52 25.29
CA LEU A 186 4.34 6.85 24.92
C LEU A 186 4.36 8.29 24.39
N ARG A 187 5.13 9.16 25.03
CA ARG A 187 5.40 10.50 24.49
C ARG A 187 6.40 10.40 23.35
N VAL A 188 5.95 10.69 22.14
CA VAL A 188 6.80 10.64 20.94
C VAL A 188 7.09 12.05 20.44
N ALA A 189 8.28 12.23 19.87
CA ALA A 189 8.61 13.39 19.04
C ALA A 189 9.05 12.92 17.66
N ALA A 190 8.28 13.23 16.62
CA ALA A 190 8.70 13.01 15.23
C ALA A 190 9.41 14.26 14.72
N VAL A 191 10.69 14.12 14.34
CA VAL A 191 11.53 15.25 13.90
C VAL A 191 11.66 15.21 12.39
N GLN A 192 11.36 16.34 11.76
CA GLN A 192 11.50 16.58 10.32
C GLN A 192 12.58 17.64 10.13
N GLY A 193 13.78 17.21 9.74
CA GLY A 193 14.93 18.12 9.54
C GLY A 193 14.87 18.90 8.22
N ASN A 194 14.12 18.44 7.22
CA ASN A 194 14.14 18.96 5.85
C ASN A 194 15.48 18.73 5.13
N VAL A 195 15.49 18.96 3.81
CA VAL A 195 16.69 18.88 2.96
C VAL A 195 17.21 20.28 2.59
N PRO A 196 18.52 20.45 2.36
CA PRO A 196 19.06 21.66 1.75
C PRO A 196 18.54 21.86 0.32
N ARG A 197 18.54 23.10 -0.19
CA ARG A 197 18.22 23.38 -1.61
C ARG A 197 19.23 22.69 -2.56
N LEU A 198 18.81 22.48 -3.82
CA LEU A 198 19.63 21.98 -4.93
C LEU A 198 20.90 22.83 -5.12
N GLY A 199 22.10 22.24 -4.99
CA GLY A 199 23.37 22.95 -5.23
C GLY A 199 24.60 22.42 -4.48
N LEU A 200 24.43 21.63 -3.42
CA LEU A 200 25.56 20.95 -2.73
C LEU A 200 25.92 19.61 -3.41
N ASP A 201 27.17 19.18 -3.28
CA ASP A 201 27.60 17.85 -3.71
C ASP A 201 26.96 16.73 -2.86
N PHE A 202 27.06 15.49 -3.33
CA PHE A 202 26.35 14.37 -2.70
C PHE A 202 26.73 14.12 -1.23
N ASN A 203 27.99 14.36 -0.81
CA ASN A 203 28.40 14.13 0.57
C ASN A 203 28.00 15.29 1.49
N SER A 204 28.09 16.52 1.01
CA SER A 204 27.67 17.70 1.75
C SER A 204 26.15 17.77 1.93
N GLN A 205 25.35 17.30 0.95
CA GLN A 205 23.91 17.09 1.13
C GLN A 205 23.62 16.08 2.26
N ARG A 206 24.29 14.93 2.24
CA ARG A 206 24.11 13.86 3.23
C ARG A 206 24.43 14.32 4.65
N ARG A 207 25.50 15.09 4.81
CA ARG A 207 25.87 15.68 6.11
C ARG A 207 24.85 16.73 6.57
N ALA A 208 24.41 17.61 5.68
CA ALA A 208 23.49 18.68 6.03
C ALA A 208 22.10 18.14 6.46
N VAL A 209 21.63 17.03 5.88
CA VAL A 209 20.40 16.37 6.34
C VAL A 209 20.54 15.90 7.79
N LEU A 210 21.67 15.25 8.14
CA LEU A 210 21.95 14.87 9.53
C LEU A 210 21.96 16.11 10.45
N ASP A 211 22.71 17.14 10.07
CA ASP A 211 22.86 18.37 10.86
C ASP A 211 21.50 19.04 11.12
N ASN A 212 20.59 19.03 10.14
CA ASN A 212 19.25 19.56 10.33
C ASN A 212 18.45 18.78 11.38
N HIS A 213 18.47 17.45 11.37
CA HIS A 213 17.76 16.64 12.37
C HIS A 213 18.37 16.82 13.76
N VAL A 214 19.70 16.93 13.85
CA VAL A 214 20.42 17.26 15.07
C VAL A 214 20.01 18.63 15.59
N HIS A 215 19.94 19.64 14.72
CA HIS A 215 19.53 21.00 15.07
C HIS A 215 18.11 21.05 15.66
N GLU A 216 17.13 20.47 14.97
CA GLU A 216 15.74 20.44 15.42
C GLU A 216 15.58 19.64 16.73
N THR A 217 16.32 18.54 16.88
CA THR A 217 16.31 17.76 18.13
C THR A 217 16.95 18.52 19.29
N GLY A 218 18.05 19.24 19.04
CA GLY A 218 18.67 20.11 20.02
C GLY A 218 17.80 21.30 20.41
N ALA A 219 17.05 21.86 19.46
CA ALA A 219 16.05 22.90 19.74
C ALA A 219 14.93 22.37 20.64
N LEU A 220 14.44 21.16 20.37
CA LEU A 220 13.50 20.48 21.25
C LEU A 220 14.10 20.26 22.66
N GLY A 221 15.33 19.78 22.75
CA GLY A 221 16.02 19.60 24.04
C GLY A 221 16.09 20.88 24.87
N ARG A 222 16.37 22.03 24.24
CA ARG A 222 16.33 23.35 24.91
C ARG A 222 14.93 23.72 25.41
N GLN A 223 13.88 23.43 24.63
CA GLN A 223 12.49 23.69 25.06
C GLN A 223 12.09 22.81 26.25
N VAL A 224 12.50 21.53 26.25
CA VAL A 224 12.29 20.61 27.37
C VAL A 224 13.01 21.11 28.63
N ALA A 225 14.28 21.51 28.51
CA ALA A 225 15.05 22.05 29.62
C ALA A 225 14.47 23.36 30.17
N ALA A 226 13.89 24.20 29.31
CA ALA A 226 13.21 25.44 29.69
C ALA A 226 11.78 25.22 30.23
N GLY A 227 11.26 23.98 30.22
CA GLY A 227 9.89 23.66 30.64
C GLY A 227 8.81 24.17 29.68
N THR A 228 9.16 24.56 28.46
CA THR A 228 8.21 25.05 27.44
C THR A 228 7.69 23.95 26.52
N ALA A 229 8.28 22.74 26.59
CA ALA A 229 7.80 21.54 25.92
C ALA A 229 7.91 20.32 26.87
N PRO A 230 6.99 19.34 26.79
CA PRO A 230 7.10 18.12 27.57
C PRO A 230 8.29 17.25 27.09
N PRO A 231 8.99 16.55 28.01
CA PRO A 231 10.07 15.63 27.65
C PRO A 231 9.50 14.41 26.89
N PRO A 232 10.04 14.08 25.69
CA PRO A 232 9.64 12.87 24.99
C PRO A 232 10.21 11.61 25.68
N ASP A 233 9.50 10.49 25.54
CA ASP A 233 10.02 9.16 25.88
C ASP A 233 10.92 8.61 24.77
N VAL A 234 10.62 8.95 23.51
CA VAL A 234 11.43 8.60 22.34
C VAL A 234 11.33 9.67 21.27
N VAL A 235 12.44 9.94 20.60
CA VAL A 235 12.50 10.79 19.40
C VAL A 235 12.64 9.89 18.17
N LEU A 236 11.84 10.16 17.14
CA LEU A 236 11.78 9.38 15.90
C LEU A 236 12.25 10.26 14.75
N TRP A 237 13.35 9.87 14.13
CA TRP A 237 13.88 10.48 12.91
C TRP A 237 13.43 9.66 11.69
N PRO A 238 13.35 10.28 10.51
CA PRO A 238 12.91 9.62 9.28
C PRO A 238 13.94 8.61 8.74
N GLU A 239 13.53 7.95 7.66
CA GLU A 239 14.42 7.14 6.82
C GLU A 239 15.56 8.03 6.30
N ASN A 240 16.77 7.49 6.27
CA ASN A 240 17.96 8.21 5.80
C ASN A 240 18.16 9.59 6.46
N ALA A 241 17.74 9.75 7.71
CA ALA A 241 18.06 10.93 8.53
C ALA A 241 19.58 11.11 8.68
N SER A 242 20.34 10.01 8.59
CA SER A 242 21.79 10.05 8.38
C SER A 242 22.20 9.10 7.26
N ASP A 243 22.49 9.63 6.08
CA ASP A 243 23.10 8.84 4.99
C ASP A 243 24.60 8.57 5.20
N ILE A 244 25.23 9.26 6.16
CA ILE A 244 26.57 8.93 6.65
C ILE A 244 26.39 7.93 7.78
N SER A 245 26.91 6.72 7.62
CA SER A 245 26.72 5.65 8.60
C SER A 245 27.40 5.97 9.94
N PRO A 246 26.67 6.05 11.06
CA PRO A 246 27.28 6.28 12.37
C PRO A 246 27.98 5.03 12.92
N PHE A 247 27.89 3.89 12.23
CA PHE A 247 28.63 2.68 12.58
C PHE A 247 30.11 2.78 12.17
N SER A 248 30.39 3.49 11.07
CA SER A 248 31.73 3.62 10.51
C SER A 248 32.30 5.05 10.54
N ASN A 249 31.46 6.06 10.82
CA ASN A 249 31.87 7.45 10.90
C ASN A 249 31.71 8.02 12.32
N SER A 250 32.82 8.41 12.94
CA SER A 250 32.85 8.94 14.31
C SER A 250 32.14 10.27 14.47
N ASP A 251 32.14 11.12 13.44
CA ASP A 251 31.55 12.46 13.51
C ASP A 251 30.03 12.35 13.50
N ALA A 252 29.47 11.56 12.58
CA ALA A 252 28.03 11.28 12.53
C ALA A 252 27.55 10.64 13.84
N ARG A 253 28.34 9.72 14.40
CA ARG A 253 28.09 9.14 15.72
C ARG A 253 28.07 10.20 16.82
N ALA A 254 29.06 11.10 16.86
CA ALA A 254 29.16 12.13 17.89
C ALA A 254 27.97 13.09 17.89
N GLU A 255 27.48 13.48 16.71
CA GLU A 255 26.28 14.32 16.57
C GLU A 255 25.01 13.64 17.06
N ILE A 256 24.81 12.37 16.69
CA ILE A 256 23.65 11.58 17.16
C ILE A 256 23.71 11.44 18.68
N GLU A 257 24.87 11.11 19.23
CA GLU A 257 25.04 11.00 20.68
C GLU A 257 24.85 12.35 21.38
N TRP A 258 25.27 13.46 20.77
CA TRP A 258 24.98 14.80 21.28
C TRP A 258 23.47 15.07 21.28
N ALA A 259 22.75 14.73 20.20
CA ALA A 259 21.31 14.93 20.11
C ALA A 259 20.55 14.11 21.17
N VAL A 260 20.94 12.84 21.38
CA VAL A 260 20.39 11.98 22.46
C VAL A 260 20.59 12.63 23.83
N ARG A 261 21.79 13.15 24.11
CA ARG A 261 22.08 13.86 25.38
C ARG A 261 21.28 15.15 25.50
N ALA A 262 21.17 15.93 24.44
CA ALA A 262 20.51 17.23 24.43
C ALA A 262 19.01 17.12 24.71
N VAL A 263 18.34 16.11 24.15
CA VAL A 263 16.91 15.86 24.39
C VAL A 263 16.65 15.00 25.63
N GLY A 264 17.65 14.24 26.08
CA GLY A 264 17.53 13.36 27.25
C GLY A 264 16.63 12.15 27.04
N ALA A 265 16.50 11.68 25.80
CA ALA A 265 15.68 10.53 25.41
C ALA A 265 16.34 9.75 24.27
N PRO A 266 16.05 8.44 24.11
CA PRO A 266 16.49 7.66 22.96
C PRO A 266 16.04 8.24 21.63
N ILE A 267 16.86 8.05 20.59
CA ILE A 267 16.54 8.42 19.21
C ILE A 267 16.48 7.15 18.36
N VAL A 268 15.38 6.92 17.65
CA VAL A 268 15.32 5.91 16.58
C VAL A 268 15.49 6.62 15.25
N LEU A 269 16.52 6.28 14.48
CA LEU A 269 16.87 6.99 13.25
C LEU A 269 17.17 6.07 12.08
N GLY A 270 16.89 6.57 10.87
CA GLY A 270 17.21 5.91 9.62
C GLY A 270 18.63 6.19 9.16
N THR A 271 19.38 5.14 8.83
CA THR A 271 20.74 5.20 8.30
C THR A 271 21.04 3.99 7.39
N VAL A 272 22.27 3.93 6.88
CA VAL A 272 22.79 2.80 6.10
C VAL A 272 23.77 2.01 6.96
N SER A 273 23.65 0.68 6.97
CA SER A 273 24.73 -0.21 7.44
C SER A 273 25.41 -0.88 6.25
N SER A 274 26.71 -1.11 6.38
CA SER A 274 27.49 -1.95 5.46
C SER A 274 28.03 -3.11 6.29
N ASP A 275 27.36 -4.26 6.21
CA ASP A 275 27.65 -5.42 7.04
C ASP A 275 28.55 -6.40 6.27
N PRO A 276 29.63 -6.92 6.87
CA PRO A 276 30.50 -7.91 6.21
C PRO A 276 29.74 -9.20 5.88
N VAL A 277 30.05 -9.81 4.74
CA VAL A 277 29.48 -11.11 4.37
C VAL A 277 30.22 -12.23 5.10
N PRO A 278 29.52 -13.07 5.91
CA PRO A 278 30.17 -14.19 6.60
C PRO A 278 30.83 -15.15 5.61
N GLY A 279 32.12 -15.43 5.81
CA GLY A 279 32.88 -16.35 4.97
C GLY A 279 33.45 -15.75 3.69
N ASP A 280 33.26 -14.45 3.43
CA ASP A 280 33.85 -13.74 2.28
C ASP A 280 34.53 -12.42 2.72
N PRO A 281 35.77 -12.50 3.25
CA PRO A 281 36.49 -11.33 3.74
C PRO A 281 36.73 -10.29 2.63
N GLY A 282 36.27 -9.07 2.84
CA GLY A 282 36.38 -7.97 1.87
C GLY A 282 35.07 -7.66 1.13
N THR A 283 34.06 -8.52 1.25
CA THR A 283 32.72 -8.26 0.72
C THR A 283 31.81 -7.75 1.83
N SER A 284 31.03 -6.71 1.53
CA SER A 284 29.99 -6.18 2.41
C SER A 284 28.68 -6.00 1.66
N VAL A 285 27.59 -6.05 2.41
CA VAL A 285 26.24 -5.80 1.90
C VAL A 285 25.66 -4.58 2.60
N ASP A 286 25.03 -3.72 1.82
CA ASP A 286 24.38 -2.54 2.36
C ASP A 286 22.94 -2.87 2.76
N HIS A 287 22.50 -2.31 3.88
CA HIS A 287 21.12 -2.33 4.33
C HIS A 287 20.60 -0.92 4.61
N ASN A 288 19.32 -0.69 4.32
CA ASN A 288 18.58 0.47 4.80
C ASN A 288 18.03 0.13 6.19
N VAL A 289 18.45 0.87 7.22
CA VAL A 289 18.30 0.47 8.62
C VAL A 289 17.63 1.57 9.44
N MET A 290 16.66 1.19 10.26
CA MET A 290 16.22 1.99 11.41
C MET A 290 16.89 1.45 12.67
N VAL A 291 17.60 2.28 13.43
CA VAL A 291 18.33 1.85 14.63
C VAL A 291 17.98 2.73 15.83
N ALA A 292 17.79 2.11 16.99
CA ALA A 292 17.66 2.84 18.25
C ALA A 292 19.05 3.21 18.78
N TRP A 293 19.28 4.49 19.08
CA TRP A 293 20.45 4.97 19.80
C TRP A 293 20.06 5.24 21.25
N VAL A 294 20.64 4.48 22.17
CA VAL A 294 20.16 4.36 23.55
C VAL A 294 21.31 4.49 24.57
N PRO A 295 20.99 4.87 25.83
CA PRO A 295 21.90 4.68 26.95
C PRO A 295 22.23 3.20 27.18
N GLN A 296 23.51 2.90 27.40
CA GLN A 296 24.09 1.60 27.70
C GLN A 296 25.08 1.77 28.86
N GLY A 297 24.56 1.74 30.09
CA GLY A 297 25.33 2.18 31.27
C GLY A 297 25.73 3.65 31.13
N ASP A 298 27.01 3.95 31.30
CA ASP A 298 27.56 5.31 31.20
C ASP A 298 27.82 5.78 29.74
N ARG A 299 27.53 4.93 28.74
CA ARG A 299 27.81 5.21 27.32
C ARG A 299 26.52 5.30 26.51
N LEU A 300 26.61 5.96 25.36
CA LEU A 300 25.57 5.90 24.32
C LEU A 300 26.04 4.98 23.19
N GLY A 301 25.09 4.30 22.56
CA GLY A 301 25.41 3.43 21.44
C GLY A 301 24.17 2.87 20.74
N PRO A 302 24.39 2.14 19.64
CA PRO A 302 23.31 1.47 18.92
C PRO A 302 22.74 0.32 19.77
N GLY A 303 21.41 0.31 19.91
CA GLY A 303 20.61 -0.78 20.43
C GLY A 303 20.01 -1.63 19.30
N GLU A 304 18.77 -2.07 19.47
CA GLU A 304 18.08 -2.85 18.44
C GLU A 304 17.91 -2.06 17.13
N ARG A 305 17.93 -2.79 16.01
CA ARG A 305 17.78 -2.23 14.67
C ARG A 305 16.83 -3.07 13.81
N HIS A 306 16.14 -2.43 12.89
CA HIS A 306 15.36 -3.06 11.84
C HIS A 306 15.98 -2.77 10.47
N GLU A 307 16.39 -3.82 9.79
CA GLU A 307 16.79 -3.78 8.38
C GLU A 307 15.56 -3.92 7.48
N LYS A 308 15.38 -2.97 6.56
CA LYS A 308 14.25 -2.91 5.63
C LYS A 308 14.11 -4.21 4.84
N ARG A 309 12.92 -4.80 4.84
CA ARG A 309 12.65 -6.13 4.25
C ARG A 309 11.99 -6.04 2.88
N PHE A 310 11.03 -5.14 2.69
CA PHE A 310 10.35 -4.95 1.40
C PHE A 310 10.97 -3.79 0.63
N LEU A 311 12.06 -4.10 -0.09
CA LEU A 311 12.79 -3.10 -0.87
C LEU A 311 12.01 -2.64 -2.09
N GLN A 312 12.19 -1.36 -2.45
CA GLN A 312 11.65 -0.76 -3.66
C GLN A 312 12.43 -1.23 -4.89
N PRO A 313 11.80 -1.97 -5.83
CA PRO A 313 12.46 -2.36 -7.07
C PRO A 313 12.79 -1.15 -7.93
N PHE A 314 13.90 -1.23 -8.66
CA PHE A 314 14.46 -0.19 -9.54
C PHE A 314 14.97 1.07 -8.83
N GLY A 315 14.77 1.20 -7.51
CA GLY A 315 15.33 2.25 -6.67
C GLY A 315 16.40 1.71 -5.73
N GLU A 316 16.00 0.86 -4.77
CA GLU A 316 16.88 0.31 -3.73
C GLU A 316 17.66 -0.93 -4.19
N TYR A 317 17.10 -1.65 -5.15
CA TYR A 317 17.78 -2.73 -5.85
C TYR A 317 17.32 -2.78 -7.31
N MET A 318 18.13 -3.38 -8.19
CA MET A 318 17.82 -3.50 -9.61
C MET A 318 17.51 -4.95 -10.01
N PRO A 319 16.23 -5.31 -10.21
CA PRO A 319 15.88 -6.61 -10.74
C PRO A 319 16.51 -6.83 -12.12
N LEU A 320 17.03 -8.04 -12.37
CA LEU A 320 17.59 -8.41 -13.68
C LEU A 320 18.68 -7.44 -14.17
N ARG A 321 19.47 -6.84 -13.26
CA ARG A 321 20.51 -5.82 -13.57
C ARG A 321 21.36 -6.19 -14.78
N GLY A 322 21.88 -7.42 -14.82
CA GLY A 322 22.73 -7.88 -15.93
C GLY A 322 22.00 -7.85 -17.29
N LEU A 323 20.74 -8.29 -17.35
CA LEU A 323 19.96 -8.26 -18.59
C LEU A 323 19.61 -6.83 -18.99
N LEU A 324 19.10 -6.02 -18.05
CA LEU A 324 18.64 -4.66 -18.34
C LEU A 324 19.78 -3.71 -18.69
N ARG A 325 21.01 -3.97 -18.22
CA ARG A 325 22.20 -3.19 -18.59
C ARG A 325 22.48 -3.23 -20.10
N HIS A 326 22.04 -4.27 -20.82
CA HIS A 326 22.14 -4.34 -22.29
C HIS A 326 21.16 -3.39 -23.00
N VAL A 327 20.11 -2.94 -22.30
CA VAL A 327 19.11 -1.99 -22.82
C VAL A 327 19.48 -0.56 -22.42
N SER A 328 19.98 -0.35 -21.20
CA SER A 328 20.32 0.97 -20.69
C SER A 328 21.34 0.93 -19.55
N SER A 329 22.31 1.86 -19.57
CA SER A 329 23.27 2.05 -18.46
C SER A 329 22.65 2.72 -17.23
N TYR A 330 21.46 3.33 -17.35
CA TYR A 330 20.73 3.93 -16.20
C TYR A 330 20.45 2.93 -15.07
N VAL A 331 20.44 1.64 -15.40
CA VAL A 331 20.28 0.50 -14.51
C VAL A 331 21.32 0.49 -13.36
N ASP A 332 22.49 1.07 -13.58
CA ASP A 332 23.57 1.14 -12.58
C ASP A 332 23.39 2.28 -11.57
N ARG A 333 22.39 3.15 -11.75
CA ARG A 333 22.04 4.19 -10.78
C ARG A 333 21.18 3.68 -9.62
N ALA A 334 20.55 2.52 -9.78
CA ALA A 334 19.78 1.90 -8.70
C ALA A 334 20.71 1.29 -7.65
N GLY A 335 20.29 1.33 -6.39
CA GLY A 335 21.03 0.80 -5.25
C GLY A 335 21.27 -0.71 -5.30
N SER A 336 22.02 -1.21 -4.32
CA SER A 336 22.33 -2.64 -4.16
C SER A 336 21.98 -3.15 -2.76
N PHE A 337 20.95 -2.55 -2.15
CA PHE A 337 20.52 -2.95 -0.81
C PHE A 337 20.07 -4.40 -0.78
N VAL A 338 20.39 -5.08 0.32
CA VAL A 338 19.94 -6.44 0.60
C VAL A 338 18.75 -6.39 1.58
N PRO A 339 17.67 -7.16 1.34
CA PRO A 339 16.55 -7.23 2.26
C PRO A 339 16.97 -7.77 3.64
N GLY A 340 16.47 -7.14 4.70
CA GLY A 340 16.57 -7.68 6.05
C GLY A 340 15.70 -8.92 6.27
N THR A 341 15.98 -9.66 7.35
CA THR A 341 15.25 -10.89 7.72
C THR A 341 14.44 -10.79 9.02
N GLY A 342 14.48 -9.62 9.67
CA GLY A 342 13.82 -9.37 10.96
C GLY A 342 12.29 -9.35 10.90
N ASN A 343 11.69 -9.26 12.10
CA ASN A 343 10.23 -9.27 12.29
C ASN A 343 9.59 -7.87 12.28
N GLY A 344 10.38 -6.81 12.08
CA GLY A 344 9.90 -5.43 12.05
C GLY A 344 9.75 -4.77 13.42
N VAL A 345 10.28 -5.34 14.51
CA VAL A 345 10.21 -4.74 15.86
C VAL A 345 11.55 -4.16 16.30
N ILE A 346 11.52 -2.98 16.90
CA ILE A 346 12.62 -2.38 17.67
C ILE A 346 12.10 -2.09 19.08
N HIS A 347 12.79 -2.58 20.10
CA HIS A 347 12.50 -2.21 21.49
C HIS A 347 13.29 -0.96 21.88
N VAL A 348 12.58 0.04 22.39
CA VAL A 348 13.19 1.27 22.91
C VAL A 348 12.98 1.37 24.42
N PRO A 349 14.03 1.64 25.21
CA PRO A 349 13.84 1.96 26.62
C PRO A 349 13.04 3.26 26.74
N THR A 350 12.17 3.35 27.74
CA THR A 350 11.37 4.56 28.00
C THR A 350 11.71 5.12 29.36
N ARG A 351 11.32 6.38 29.62
CA ARG A 351 11.50 7.02 30.93
C ARG A 351 10.74 6.29 32.04
N GLN A 352 9.73 5.50 31.68
CA GLN A 352 8.92 4.69 32.59
C GLN A 352 9.58 3.34 32.94
N GLY A 353 10.77 3.05 32.42
CA GLY A 353 11.56 1.85 32.76
C GLY A 353 11.15 0.56 32.05
N ARG A 354 9.99 0.53 31.37
CA ARG A 354 9.59 -0.60 30.52
C ARG A 354 9.93 -0.33 29.06
N PRO A 355 10.66 -1.22 28.36
CA PRO A 355 10.86 -1.10 26.93
C PRO A 355 9.53 -1.15 26.17
N VAL A 356 9.38 -0.29 25.17
CA VAL A 356 8.22 -0.28 24.27
C VAL A 356 8.63 -0.86 22.93
N ALA A 357 7.79 -1.77 22.40
CA ALA A 357 7.99 -2.37 21.10
C ALA A 357 7.43 -1.48 19.98
N LEU A 358 8.31 -0.94 19.13
CA LEU A 358 7.95 -0.18 17.94
C LEU A 358 7.92 -1.10 16.72
N GLY A 359 6.80 -1.15 16.01
CA GLY A 359 6.69 -1.83 14.72
C GLY A 359 7.08 -0.89 13.60
N VAL A 360 8.13 -1.20 12.85
CA VAL A 360 8.71 -0.34 11.82
C VAL A 360 8.37 -0.86 10.43
N ALA A 361 7.91 0.03 9.55
CA ALA A 361 7.80 -0.22 8.12
C ALA A 361 8.34 1.00 7.37
N THR A 362 9.55 0.89 6.86
CA THR A 362 10.27 2.03 6.29
C THR A 362 9.74 2.36 4.89
N CYS A 363 9.27 3.58 4.70
CA CYS A 363 8.91 4.16 3.43
C CYS A 363 7.95 3.30 2.59
N TYR A 364 8.45 2.65 1.53
CA TYR A 364 7.65 1.82 0.62
C TYR A 364 7.02 0.61 1.32
N GLU A 365 7.58 0.15 2.45
CA GLU A 365 7.10 -1.03 3.19
C GLU A 365 5.67 -0.89 3.72
N VAL A 366 5.17 0.33 3.96
CA VAL A 366 3.79 0.55 4.44
C VAL A 366 2.73 -0.02 3.48
N ALA A 367 3.06 -0.10 2.19
CA ALA A 367 2.20 -0.67 1.16
C ALA A 367 2.12 -2.21 1.23
N PHE A 368 3.04 -2.87 1.95
CA PHE A 368 3.14 -4.32 2.04
C PHE A 368 2.44 -4.85 3.29
N ASP A 369 1.52 -5.78 3.08
CA ASP A 369 0.70 -6.32 4.18
C ASP A 369 1.53 -7.04 5.24
N GLY A 370 2.70 -7.58 4.87
CA GLY A 370 3.58 -8.28 5.80
C GLY A 370 4.28 -7.38 6.80
N ALA A 371 4.65 -6.14 6.43
CA ALA A 371 5.55 -5.31 7.22
C ALA A 371 5.01 -5.05 8.64
N PHE A 372 3.86 -4.39 8.75
CA PHE A 372 3.25 -4.15 10.06
C PHE A 372 2.53 -5.37 10.64
N ARG A 373 2.01 -6.30 9.82
CA ARG A 373 1.38 -7.51 10.35
C ARG A 373 2.36 -8.34 11.16
N ASP A 374 3.54 -8.57 10.62
CA ASP A 374 4.56 -9.42 11.23
C ASP A 374 5.11 -8.73 12.50
N ALA A 375 5.26 -7.40 12.49
CA ALA A 375 5.62 -6.61 13.67
C ALA A 375 4.55 -6.68 14.79
N VAL A 376 3.27 -6.52 14.45
CA VAL A 376 2.15 -6.60 15.42
C VAL A 376 2.01 -8.02 15.99
N ARG A 377 2.21 -9.06 15.16
CA ARG A 377 2.28 -10.45 15.64
C ARG A 377 3.46 -10.68 16.57
N SER A 378 4.52 -9.91 16.40
CA SER A 378 5.74 -9.96 17.22
C SER A 378 5.70 -9.02 18.43
N GLY A 379 4.56 -8.36 18.70
CA GLY A 379 4.35 -7.59 19.92
C GLY A 379 4.41 -6.07 19.77
N ALA A 380 4.50 -5.52 18.55
CA ALA A 380 4.52 -4.08 18.34
C ALA A 380 3.31 -3.36 18.99
N GLN A 381 3.61 -2.34 19.79
CA GLN A 381 2.65 -1.56 20.56
C GLN A 381 2.34 -0.20 19.95
N VAL A 382 3.25 0.33 19.14
CA VAL A 382 3.13 1.55 18.34
C VAL A 382 3.75 1.25 16.98
N LEU A 383 3.21 1.82 15.91
CA LEU A 383 3.76 1.66 14.58
C LEU A 383 4.52 2.93 14.16
N VAL A 384 5.61 2.77 13.42
CA VAL A 384 6.44 3.85 12.88
C VAL A 384 6.65 3.62 11.40
N SER A 385 6.35 4.62 10.58
CA SER A 385 6.52 4.59 9.13
C SER A 385 7.52 5.67 8.70
N PRO A 386 8.82 5.49 9.01
CA PRO A 386 9.85 6.48 8.68
C PRO A 386 10.04 6.58 7.18
N THR A 387 10.21 7.79 6.64
CA THR A 387 10.20 7.98 5.18
C THR A 387 11.05 9.14 4.70
N ASN A 388 11.77 8.94 3.58
CA ASN A 388 12.45 10.02 2.88
C ASN A 388 11.68 10.38 1.61
N ASN A 389 10.98 11.51 1.65
CA ASN A 389 10.16 11.98 0.53
C ASN A 389 10.87 13.02 -0.36
N ALA A 390 12.14 13.35 -0.09
CA ALA A 390 12.85 14.42 -0.78
C ALA A 390 12.91 14.21 -2.29
N THR A 391 13.15 12.99 -2.73
CA THR A 391 13.31 12.64 -4.14
C THR A 391 12.00 12.63 -4.93
N PHE A 392 10.86 12.78 -4.27
CA PHE A 392 9.55 12.84 -4.91
C PHE A 392 8.99 14.25 -4.98
N GLY A 393 9.70 15.26 -4.49
CA GLY A 393 9.34 16.66 -4.68
C GLY A 393 7.94 17.02 -4.17
N PHE A 394 7.36 18.03 -4.81
CA PHE A 394 6.00 18.54 -4.53
C PHE A 394 4.93 17.69 -5.23
N THR A 395 4.93 16.37 -5.01
CA THR A 395 3.99 15.42 -5.63
C THR A 395 3.09 14.73 -4.61
N ASP A 396 2.08 13.99 -5.11
CA ASP A 396 1.10 13.31 -4.27
C ASP A 396 1.64 12.10 -3.50
N MET A 397 2.88 11.67 -3.75
CA MET A 397 3.44 10.44 -3.16
C MET A 397 3.37 10.44 -1.63
N THR A 398 3.75 11.55 -0.98
CA THR A 398 3.71 11.66 0.49
C THR A 398 2.28 11.52 1.04
N TYR A 399 1.27 12.04 0.33
CA TYR A 399 -0.13 11.92 0.74
C TYR A 399 -0.69 10.51 0.47
N GLN A 400 -0.26 9.86 -0.62
CA GLN A 400 -0.59 8.45 -0.89
C GLN A 400 -0.01 7.54 0.20
N GLN A 401 1.24 7.77 0.60
CA GLN A 401 1.89 7.03 1.68
C GLN A 401 1.20 7.28 3.02
N LEU A 402 0.87 8.53 3.36
CA LEU A 402 0.12 8.86 4.57
C LEU A 402 -1.27 8.19 4.58
N ALA A 403 -1.96 8.12 3.44
CA ALA A 403 -3.23 7.39 3.33
C ALA A 403 -3.06 5.90 3.65
N MET A 404 -1.97 5.26 3.20
CA MET A 404 -1.64 3.88 3.56
C MET A 404 -1.38 3.76 5.06
N SER A 405 -0.54 4.63 5.64
CA SER A 405 -0.26 4.65 7.08
C SER A 405 -1.54 4.77 7.92
N ARG A 406 -2.47 5.64 7.52
CA ARG A 406 -3.78 5.78 8.17
C ARG A 406 -4.63 4.51 8.09
N MET A 407 -4.65 3.85 6.93
CA MET A 407 -5.35 2.56 6.81
C MET A 407 -4.69 1.48 7.65
N ARG A 408 -3.35 1.47 7.78
CA ARG A 408 -2.63 0.53 8.66
C ARG A 408 -2.89 0.78 10.14
N ALA A 409 -3.04 2.04 10.55
CA ALA A 409 -3.46 2.40 11.90
C ALA A 409 -4.81 1.76 12.26
N ILE A 410 -5.78 1.86 11.33
CA ILE A 410 -7.10 1.22 11.47
C ILE A 410 -6.98 -0.29 11.48
N GLU A 411 -6.23 -0.87 10.54
CA GLU A 411 -6.09 -2.32 10.36
C GLU A 411 -5.56 -3.03 11.58
N TYR A 412 -4.56 -2.45 12.24
CA TYR A 412 -3.88 -3.06 13.36
C TYR A 412 -4.30 -2.50 14.72
N ASP A 413 -5.24 -1.55 14.74
CA ASP A 413 -5.70 -0.87 15.96
C ASP A 413 -4.51 -0.24 16.71
N ARG A 414 -3.68 0.52 16.01
CA ARG A 414 -2.45 1.13 16.56
C ARG A 414 -2.27 2.56 16.10
N ALA A 415 -1.69 3.38 16.95
CA ALA A 415 -1.16 4.66 16.52
C ALA A 415 -0.01 4.43 15.53
N VAL A 416 0.07 5.27 14.50
CA VAL A 416 1.17 5.27 13.54
C VAL A 416 1.84 6.64 13.59
N VAL A 417 3.15 6.65 13.85
CA VAL A 417 3.98 7.84 13.76
C VAL A 417 4.70 7.83 12.41
N VAL A 418 4.54 8.90 11.65
CA VAL A 418 5.19 9.08 10.34
C VAL A 418 6.22 10.19 10.49
N PRO A 419 7.51 9.88 10.77
CA PRO A 419 8.57 10.86 10.64
C PRO A 419 9.01 10.90 9.17
N ALA A 420 8.93 12.08 8.55
CA ALA A 420 9.32 12.32 7.16
C ALA A 420 10.45 13.33 7.08
N THR A 421 11.43 13.13 6.18
CA THR A 421 12.54 14.08 5.98
C THR A 421 12.05 15.42 5.43
N SER A 422 11.26 15.40 4.37
CA SER A 422 10.73 16.60 3.71
C SER A 422 9.28 16.44 3.24
N GLY A 423 8.65 15.32 3.56
CA GLY A 423 7.24 15.08 3.27
C GLY A 423 6.34 15.49 4.42
N VAL A 424 5.15 14.91 4.48
CA VAL A 424 4.22 15.13 5.59
C VAL A 424 4.59 14.19 6.74
N SER A 425 5.21 14.73 7.77
CA SER A 425 5.25 14.06 9.07
C SER A 425 3.88 14.10 9.71
N ALA A 426 3.48 13.05 10.43
CA ALA A 426 2.17 12.97 11.05
C ALA A 426 2.12 12.06 12.27
N LEU A 427 1.24 12.40 13.23
CA LEU A 427 0.78 11.51 14.28
C LEU A 427 -0.63 11.02 13.91
N VAL A 428 -0.81 9.71 13.78
CA VAL A 428 -2.05 9.09 13.33
C VAL A 428 -2.61 8.21 14.43
N ARG A 429 -3.90 8.40 14.77
CA ARG A 429 -4.59 7.61 15.80
C ARG A 429 -5.05 6.25 15.28
N PRO A 430 -5.37 5.28 16.17
CA PRO A 430 -5.86 3.94 15.79
C PRO A 430 -7.14 3.91 14.94
N ASP A 431 -7.90 5.01 14.89
CA ASP A 431 -9.08 5.17 14.02
C ASP A 431 -8.74 5.75 12.64
N GLY A 432 -7.46 6.01 12.37
CA GLY A 432 -6.95 6.61 11.13
C GLY A 432 -7.14 8.12 11.04
N SER A 433 -7.59 8.79 12.11
CA SER A 433 -7.57 10.26 12.18
C SER A 433 -6.13 10.77 12.32
N VAL A 434 -5.85 11.92 11.69
CA VAL A 434 -4.55 12.59 11.80
C VAL A 434 -4.67 13.59 12.94
N GLU A 435 -3.93 13.37 14.02
CA GLU A 435 -3.92 14.25 15.18
C GLU A 435 -3.15 15.54 14.88
N SER A 436 -1.95 15.40 14.33
CA SER A 436 -1.09 16.51 13.93
C SER A 436 -0.30 16.13 12.68
N ARG A 437 0.05 17.13 11.87
CA ARG A 437 0.90 16.96 10.68
C ARG A 437 1.72 18.20 10.37
N SER A 438 2.88 18.01 9.76
CA SER A 438 3.74 19.09 9.26
C SER A 438 3.34 19.54 7.85
N GLN A 439 3.93 20.65 7.40
CA GLN A 439 4.00 21.00 5.98
C GLN A 439 5.19 20.27 5.33
N ILE A 440 5.10 20.01 4.02
CA ILE A 440 6.22 19.47 3.25
C ILE A 440 7.33 20.53 3.10
N PHE A 441 8.57 20.08 2.93
CA PHE A 441 9.76 20.92 2.71
C PHE A 441 9.99 22.04 3.74
N THR A 442 9.60 21.80 4.99
CA THR A 442 9.84 22.71 6.13
C THR A 442 10.40 21.94 7.31
N PRO A 443 11.31 22.50 8.13
CA PRO A 443 11.66 21.89 9.40
C PRO A 443 10.46 21.87 10.34
N ALA A 444 10.26 20.78 11.08
CA ALA A 444 9.18 20.65 12.06
C ALA A 444 9.47 19.60 13.13
N VAL A 445 8.88 19.77 14.31
CA VAL A 445 8.85 18.76 15.38
C VAL A 445 7.40 18.55 15.79
N LEU A 446 6.90 17.32 15.63
CA LEU A 446 5.57 16.93 16.08
C LEU A 446 5.69 16.15 17.39
N GLN A 447 5.16 16.71 18.47
CA GLN A 447 5.04 16.02 19.75
C GLN A 447 3.61 15.54 19.99
N GLY A 448 3.47 14.39 20.65
CA GLY A 448 2.16 13.89 21.09
C GLY A 448 2.28 12.63 21.94
N GLU A 449 1.19 12.28 22.60
CA GLU A 449 1.06 11.05 23.36
C GLU A 449 0.33 10.00 22.53
N VAL A 450 0.95 8.83 22.36
CA VAL A 450 0.32 7.72 21.63
C VAL A 450 0.05 6.56 22.57
N GLY A 451 -1.19 6.04 22.52
CA GLY A 451 -1.59 4.90 23.34
C GLY A 451 -0.86 3.61 22.93
N LEU A 452 -0.27 2.93 23.91
CA LEU A 452 0.30 1.60 23.79
C LEU A 452 -0.82 0.56 23.75
N ARG A 453 -0.82 -0.32 22.75
CA ARG A 453 -1.85 -1.37 22.63
C ARG A 453 -1.21 -2.70 22.29
N ASP A 454 -1.83 -3.80 22.71
CA ASP A 454 -1.40 -5.18 22.45
C ASP A 454 -2.49 -6.02 21.74
N THR A 455 -3.63 -5.40 21.43
CA THR A 455 -4.75 -6.02 20.70
C THR A 455 -4.29 -6.59 19.35
N ARG A 456 -4.78 -7.79 19.01
CA ARG A 456 -4.57 -8.40 17.68
C ARG A 456 -5.89 -8.44 16.95
N THR A 457 -6.06 -7.57 15.95
CA THR A 457 -7.27 -7.50 15.11
C THR A 457 -7.49 -8.80 14.33
N ILE A 458 -8.70 -8.99 13.80
CA ILE A 458 -9.01 -10.16 12.95
C ILE A 458 -8.09 -10.16 11.72
N SER A 459 -7.84 -8.99 11.12
CA SER A 459 -6.88 -8.85 10.01
C SER A 459 -5.49 -9.32 10.39
N ALA A 460 -4.97 -8.90 11.55
CA ALA A 460 -3.66 -9.34 12.01
C ALA A 460 -3.59 -10.88 12.17
N ARG A 461 -4.69 -11.53 12.57
CA ARG A 461 -4.73 -12.98 12.79
C ARG A 461 -4.92 -13.78 11.50
N VAL A 462 -5.92 -13.44 10.68
CA VAL A 462 -6.37 -14.28 9.56
C VAL A 462 -6.39 -13.55 8.20
N GLY A 463 -6.05 -12.27 8.14
CA GLY A 463 -6.08 -11.45 6.92
C GLY A 463 -5.43 -12.10 5.69
N PRO A 464 -4.23 -12.70 5.79
CA PRO A 464 -3.61 -13.39 4.64
C PRO A 464 -4.44 -14.57 4.13
N GLY A 465 -5.06 -15.33 5.03
CA GLY A 465 -5.94 -16.43 4.68
C GLY A 465 -7.24 -15.96 4.02
N VAL A 466 -7.81 -14.85 4.51
CA VAL A 466 -9.00 -14.22 3.90
C VAL A 466 -8.70 -13.72 2.49
N GLU A 467 -7.58 -13.01 2.30
CA GLU A 467 -7.15 -12.54 0.99
C GLU A 467 -6.90 -13.71 0.02
N ALA A 468 -6.20 -14.76 0.47
CA ALA A 468 -5.97 -15.95 -0.33
C ALA A 468 -7.29 -16.65 -0.70
N ALA A 469 -8.23 -16.81 0.24
CA ALA A 469 -9.53 -17.42 -0.02
C ALA A 469 -10.34 -16.63 -1.07
N LEU A 470 -10.38 -15.30 -0.96
CA LEU A 470 -11.04 -14.43 -1.95
C LEU A 470 -10.36 -14.52 -3.32
N ALA A 471 -9.03 -14.51 -3.37
CA ALA A 471 -8.27 -14.63 -4.61
C ALA A 471 -8.51 -16.00 -5.28
N THR A 472 -8.45 -17.09 -4.52
CA THR A 472 -8.74 -18.45 -5.00
C THR A 472 -10.17 -18.56 -5.50
N LEU A 473 -11.15 -18.03 -4.77
CA LEU A 473 -12.55 -18.01 -5.20
C LEU A 473 -12.71 -17.30 -6.56
N GLY A 474 -12.08 -16.15 -6.74
CA GLY A 474 -12.08 -15.42 -8.00
C GLY A 474 -11.45 -16.21 -9.15
N GLY A 475 -10.27 -16.79 -8.91
CA GLY A 475 -9.55 -17.60 -9.91
C GLY A 475 -10.32 -18.86 -10.32
N VAL A 476 -10.84 -19.61 -9.36
CA VAL A 476 -11.65 -20.82 -9.61
C VAL A 476 -12.93 -20.47 -10.36
N ALA A 477 -13.61 -19.37 -10.00
CA ALA A 477 -14.81 -18.94 -10.71
C ALA A 477 -14.52 -18.62 -12.19
N VAL A 478 -13.42 -17.93 -12.49
CA VAL A 478 -12.99 -17.67 -13.87
C VAL A 478 -12.64 -18.96 -14.60
N ALA A 479 -11.92 -19.89 -13.95
CA ALA A 479 -11.55 -21.18 -14.54
C ALA A 479 -12.78 -22.04 -14.89
N ILE A 480 -13.71 -22.21 -13.95
CA ILE A 480 -14.97 -22.93 -14.18
C ILE A 480 -15.78 -22.28 -15.30
N ALA A 481 -15.91 -20.95 -15.28
CA ALA A 481 -16.61 -20.21 -16.31
C ALA A 481 -15.94 -20.38 -17.69
N ALA A 482 -14.60 -20.38 -17.76
CA ALA A 482 -13.85 -20.61 -18.99
C ALA A 482 -14.08 -22.03 -19.53
N LEU A 483 -13.90 -23.06 -18.69
CA LEU A 483 -14.13 -24.47 -19.05
C LEU A 483 -15.57 -24.70 -19.55
N TYR A 484 -16.56 -24.13 -18.86
CA TYR A 484 -17.96 -24.19 -19.28
C TYR A 484 -18.19 -23.55 -20.65
N THR A 485 -17.59 -22.38 -20.91
CA THR A 485 -17.72 -21.73 -22.22
C THR A 485 -17.03 -22.50 -23.33
N LEU A 486 -15.92 -23.19 -23.04
CA LEU A 486 -15.22 -24.06 -24.00
C LEU A 486 -16.03 -25.33 -24.28
N ALA A 487 -16.60 -25.97 -23.25
CA ALA A 487 -17.45 -27.15 -23.40
C ALA A 487 -18.71 -26.85 -24.24
N ARG A 488 -19.36 -25.70 -24.00
CA ARG A 488 -20.50 -25.26 -24.82
C ARG A 488 -20.14 -24.97 -26.28
N ARG A 489 -18.92 -24.50 -26.55
CA ARG A 489 -18.43 -24.28 -27.93
C ARG A 489 -18.17 -25.60 -28.66
N ARG A 490 -17.68 -26.62 -27.93
CA ARG A 490 -17.45 -27.97 -28.47
C ARG A 490 -18.75 -28.71 -28.78
N ASN A 491 -19.78 -28.55 -27.93
CA ASN A 491 -21.07 -29.25 -28.06
C ASN A 491 -22.15 -28.43 -28.80
N GLY A 492 -21.81 -27.29 -29.40
CA GLY A 492 -22.74 -26.51 -30.23
C GLY A 492 -22.98 -27.21 -31.57
N PRO A 493 -24.17 -27.09 -32.18
CA PRO A 493 -24.46 -27.76 -33.45
C PRO A 493 -23.42 -27.34 -34.49
N ARG A 494 -22.66 -28.33 -34.98
CA ARG A 494 -21.79 -28.19 -36.14
C ARG A 494 -22.70 -27.69 -37.25
N LYS A 495 -22.51 -26.47 -37.75
CA LYS A 495 -23.24 -25.98 -38.92
C LYS A 495 -23.00 -27.01 -40.03
N GLU A 496 -23.95 -27.90 -40.26
CA GLU A 496 -23.99 -28.70 -41.47
C GLU A 496 -24.03 -27.70 -42.61
N THR A 497 -22.92 -27.63 -43.34
CA THR A 497 -22.87 -27.02 -44.66
C THR A 497 -23.80 -27.84 -45.55
N SER A 498 -25.09 -27.50 -45.55
CA SER A 498 -26.06 -28.05 -46.50
C SER A 498 -25.66 -27.55 -47.89
N GLY A 499 -24.94 -28.39 -48.64
CA GLY A 499 -24.70 -28.19 -50.05
C GLY A 499 -26.04 -28.14 -50.78
N THR A 500 -26.33 -27.00 -51.39
CA THR A 500 -27.51 -26.77 -52.21
C THR A 500 -27.47 -27.71 -53.42
N ARG A 501 -28.25 -28.79 -53.37
CA ARG A 501 -28.53 -29.66 -54.52
C ARG A 501 -29.60 -28.95 -55.37
N SER A 502 -29.22 -28.43 -56.53
CA SER A 502 -30.14 -27.83 -57.48
C SER A 502 -30.93 -28.91 -58.23
N THR A 503 -32.18 -29.14 -57.82
CA THR A 503 -33.16 -29.84 -58.64
C THR A 503 -33.93 -28.82 -59.49
N ARG A 504 -33.60 -28.79 -60.78
CA ARG A 504 -34.28 -28.04 -61.84
C ARG A 504 -35.65 -28.68 -62.08
N ARG A 505 -36.74 -27.96 -61.77
CA ARG A 505 -38.12 -28.39 -62.05
C ARG A 505 -38.59 -27.79 -63.38
N GLN A 506 -39.23 -28.63 -64.18
CA GLN A 506 -39.88 -28.36 -65.45
C GLN A 506 -40.94 -27.26 -65.36
N GLU A 507 -41.01 -26.40 -66.38
CA GLU A 507 -42.26 -25.79 -66.84
C GLU A 507 -42.41 -26.09 -68.33
N GLY A 508 -43.56 -26.69 -68.67
CA GLY A 508 -43.92 -27.03 -70.03
C GLY A 508 -44.59 -25.87 -70.77
N ARG A 509 -44.42 -25.85 -72.09
CA ARG A 509 -45.31 -25.16 -73.02
C ARG A 509 -45.56 -26.06 -74.23
N SER A 510 -46.72 -26.70 -74.18
CA SER A 510 -47.45 -27.21 -75.35
C SER A 510 -48.02 -26.02 -76.11
N HIS A 511 -47.79 -25.93 -77.41
CA HIS A 511 -48.67 -25.29 -78.40
C HIS A 511 -48.47 -26.00 -79.75
N GLY A 512 -49.49 -26.77 -80.16
CA GLY A 512 -49.67 -27.31 -81.50
C GLY A 512 -50.66 -26.45 -82.30
N LYS A 513 -50.42 -26.36 -83.61
CA LYS A 513 -51.12 -25.54 -84.61
C LYS A 513 -52.57 -25.99 -84.85
N ASN A 514 -53.48 -25.02 -84.97
CA ASN A 514 -54.25 -24.70 -86.19
C ASN A 514 -55.12 -23.45 -85.96
#